data_AF-A0A1R1I2X7-F1
#
_entry.id   AF-A0A1R1I2X7-F1
#
_cell.length_a   1.000
_cell.length_b   1.000
_cell.length_c   1.000
_cell.angle_alpha   90.00
_cell.angle_beta   90.00
_cell.angle_gamma   90.00
#
_symmetry.space_group_name_H-M   'P 1'
#
loop_
_entity.id
_entity.type
_entity.pdbx_description
1 polymer ?
#
loop_
_entity_poly.entity_id
_entity_poly.type
_entity_poly.pdbx_seq_one_letter_code
_entity_poly.pdbx_strand_id
1 'polypeptide(L)' 'MTAAQRKPSRSRTAAKVRPEYIAAVRYPDGSRDLFHVRNADSLADAREMVLLEVGDVRSLLLARRH' A
#
# COMPACT_ATOMS: atom_id res chain seq x y z
N MET A 1 -40.56 29.64 1.53
CA MET A 1 -39.33 29.86 2.31
C MET A 1 -38.32 28.79 1.92
N THR A 2 -37.11 29.23 1.61
CA THR A 2 -35.99 28.57 0.91
C THR A 2 -35.15 27.63 1.79
N ALA A 3 -34.64 26.52 1.23
CA ALA A 3 -33.37 25.85 1.58
C ALA A 3 -33.18 24.64 0.65
N ALA A 4 -32.01 24.23 0.17
CA ALA A 4 -30.67 24.78 0.14
C ALA A 4 -29.91 24.02 -0.96
N GLN A 5 -29.13 24.76 -1.74
CA GLN A 5 -28.31 24.31 -2.85
C GLN A 5 -27.18 23.38 -2.35
N ARG A 6 -27.16 22.11 -2.79
CA ARG A 6 -26.03 21.20 -2.55
C ARG A 6 -24.98 21.35 -3.65
N LYS A 7 -23.79 21.74 -3.20
CA LYS A 7 -22.55 21.98 -3.95
C LYS A 7 -22.21 20.78 -4.87
N PRO A 8 -21.72 21.00 -6.09
CA PRO A 8 -21.28 19.92 -6.96
C PRO A 8 -20.10 19.19 -6.30
N SER A 9 -20.27 17.89 -6.10
CA SER A 9 -19.24 16.99 -5.59
C SER A 9 -18.02 17.04 -6.52
N ARG A 10 -16.90 17.44 -5.92
CA ARG A 10 -15.56 17.46 -6.51
C ARG A 10 -15.36 16.20 -7.35
N SER A 11 -15.09 16.41 -8.63
CA SER A 11 -14.81 15.40 -9.65
C SER A 11 -13.93 14.28 -9.07
N ARG A 12 -14.52 13.09 -8.91
CA ARG A 12 -13.80 11.84 -8.64
C ARG A 12 -12.98 11.53 -9.90
N THR A 13 -11.82 12.17 -9.98
CA THR A 13 -10.77 11.81 -10.95
C THR A 13 -10.55 10.32 -10.76
N ALA A 14 -10.86 9.53 -11.79
CA ALA A 14 -10.77 8.08 -11.74
C ALA A 14 -9.42 7.70 -11.13
N ALA A 15 -9.44 7.08 -9.95
CA ALA A 15 -8.22 6.57 -9.34
C ALA A 15 -7.65 5.59 -10.37
N LYS A 16 -6.51 5.93 -10.99
CA LYS A 16 -5.72 4.95 -11.75
C LYS A 16 -5.64 3.72 -10.87
N VAL A 17 -5.99 2.55 -11.41
CA VAL A 17 -5.84 1.27 -10.71
C VAL A 17 -4.35 1.11 -10.41
N ARG A 18 -3.94 1.57 -9.22
CA ARG A 18 -2.56 1.50 -8.78
C ARG A 18 -2.30 0.04 -8.38
N PRO A 19 -1.16 -0.54 -8.76
CA PRO A 19 -0.77 -1.85 -8.26
C PRO A 19 -0.77 -1.84 -6.73
N GLU A 20 -1.47 -2.78 -6.11
CA GLU A 20 -1.32 -3.06 -4.68
C GLU A 20 -0.33 -4.22 -4.54
N TYR A 21 0.61 -4.12 -3.61
CA TYR A 21 1.52 -5.22 -3.28
C TYR A 21 1.27 -5.68 -1.85
N ILE A 22 1.52 -6.96 -1.60
CA ILE A 22 1.51 -7.55 -0.27
C ILE A 22 2.92 -8.02 0.03
N ALA A 23 3.42 -7.66 1.20
CA ALA A 23 4.71 -8.10 1.71
C ALA A 23 4.51 -9.00 2.94
N ALA A 24 5.06 -10.20 2.89
CA ALA A 24 5.17 -11.07 4.05
C ALA A 24 6.61 -10.99 4.57
N VAL A 25 6.76 -10.57 5.83
CA VAL A 25 8.04 -10.42 6.51
C VAL A 25 8.21 -11.52 7.54
N ARG A 26 9.43 -12.04 7.65
CA ARG A 26 9.87 -12.84 8.78
C ARG A 26 11.08 -12.19 9.43
N TYR A 27 10.99 -11.95 10.72
CA TYR A 27 12.03 -11.32 11.51
C TYR A 27 13.04 -12.35 12.05
N PRO A 28 14.21 -11.89 12.55
CA PRO A 28 15.22 -12.77 13.15
C PRO A 28 14.71 -13.57 14.35
N ASP A 29 13.83 -12.98 15.17
CA ASP A 29 13.19 -13.60 16.33
C ASP A 29 12.14 -14.67 15.97
N GLY A 30 11.84 -14.82 14.68
CA GLY A 30 10.89 -15.79 14.15
C GLY A 30 9.46 -15.27 14.04
N SER A 31 9.17 -14.06 14.52
CA SER A 31 7.89 -13.37 14.31
C SER A 31 7.65 -13.10 12.83
N ARG A 32 6.39 -12.87 12.47
CA ARG A 32 5.95 -12.70 11.07
C ARG A 32 4.86 -11.67 10.98
N ASP A 33 4.97 -10.79 10.00
CA ASP A 33 3.99 -9.75 9.71
C ASP A 33 3.62 -9.72 8.22
N LEU A 34 2.44 -9.16 7.94
CA LEU A 34 1.92 -8.93 6.60
C LEU A 34 1.63 -7.45 6.41
N PHE A 35 2.24 -6.84 5.40
CA PHE A 35 2.09 -5.44 5.04
C PHE A 35 1.36 -5.28 3.71
N HIS A 36 0.48 -4.29 3.64
CA HIS A 36 -0.15 -3.85 2.39
C HIS A 36 0.55 -2.60 1.87
N VAL A 37 1.18 -2.70 0.71
CA VAL A 37 1.90 -1.59 0.08
C VAL A 37 1.02 -1.01 -1.02
N ARG A 38 0.45 0.17 -0.73
CA ARG A 38 -0.54 0.86 -1.57
C ARG A 38 -0.01 2.13 -2.21
N ASN A 39 1.27 2.23 -2.53
CA ASN A 39 1.84 3.40 -3.21
C ASN A 39 3.15 3.08 -3.94
N ALA A 40 3.39 1.80 -4.25
CA ALA A 40 4.57 1.40 -4.97
C ALA A 40 4.30 1.32 -6.46
N ASP A 41 5.23 1.82 -7.26
CA ASP A 41 5.14 1.76 -8.72
C ASP A 41 5.73 0.44 -9.27
N SER A 42 6.54 -0.26 -8.47
CA SER A 42 7.19 -1.54 -8.84
C SER A 42 7.44 -2.46 -7.64
N LEU A 43 7.82 -3.72 -7.89
CA LEU A 43 8.25 -4.65 -6.84
C LEU A 43 9.51 -4.17 -6.11
N ALA A 44 10.44 -3.52 -6.82
CA ALA A 44 11.67 -3.00 -6.23
C ALA A 44 11.38 -1.84 -5.28
N ASP A 45 10.51 -0.93 -5.70
CA ASP A 45 10.02 0.19 -4.90
C ASP A 45 9.23 -0.30 -3.67
N ALA A 46 8.32 -1.26 -3.86
CA ALA A 46 7.59 -1.89 -2.76
C ALA A 46 8.55 -2.57 -1.74
N ARG A 47 9.63 -3.17 -2.23
CA ARG A 47 10.67 -3.77 -1.39
C ARG A 47 11.39 -2.72 -0.54
N GLU A 48 11.80 -1.63 -1.16
CA GLU A 48 12.49 -0.54 -0.48
C GLU A 48 11.61 0.07 0.61
N MET A 49 10.34 0.37 0.28
CA MET A 49 9.39 0.89 1.26
C MET A 49 9.24 -0.02 2.50
N VAL A 50 9.14 -1.33 2.29
CA VAL A 50 8.98 -2.29 3.41
C VAL A 50 10.28 -2.38 4.23
N LEU A 51 11.45 -2.39 3.59
CA LEU A 51 12.72 -2.46 4.30
C LEU A 51 13.01 -1.17 5.10
N LEU A 52 12.59 -0.01 4.59
CA LEU A 52 12.72 1.26 5.32
C LEU A 52 11.85 1.32 6.57
N GLU A 53 10.64 0.76 6.51
CA GLU A 53 9.72 0.76 7.65
C GLU A 53 10.10 -0.30 8.71
N VAL A 54 10.52 -1.48 8.25
CA VAL A 54 10.63 -2.66 9.12
C VAL A 54 12.07 -2.91 9.60
N GLY A 55 13.07 -2.45 8.84
CA GLY A 55 14.48 -2.64 9.17
C GLY A 55 14.99 -4.06 8.91
N ASP A 56 15.65 -4.65 9.91
CA ASP A 56 16.33 -5.94 9.75
C ASP A 56 15.33 -7.11 9.71
N VAL A 57 15.38 -7.86 8.62
CA VAL A 57 14.45 -8.96 8.34
C VAL A 57 15.23 -10.17 7.85
N ARG A 58 14.83 -11.35 8.33
CA ARG A 58 15.45 -12.61 7.92
C ARG A 58 15.03 -13.02 6.51
N SER A 59 13.79 -12.75 6.14
CA SER A 59 13.27 -12.99 4.79
C SER A 59 12.08 -12.10 4.50
N LEU A 60 11.98 -11.64 3.26
CA LEU A 60 10.90 -10.81 2.74
C LEU A 60 10.37 -11.43 1.45
N LEU A 61 9.06 -11.67 1.38
CA LEU A 61 8.36 -12.12 0.17
C LEU A 61 7.37 -11.04 -0.26
N LEU A 62 7.39 -10.69 -1.55
CA LEU A 62 6.51 -9.68 -2.14
C LEU A 62 5.69 -10.30 -3.26
N ALA A 63 4.39 -9.99 -3.27
CA ALA A 63 3.47 -10.38 -4.32
C ALA A 63 2.66 -9.18 -4.79
N ARG A 64 2.44 -9.08 -6.10
CA ARG A 64 1.47 -8.13 -6.65
C ARG A 64 0.07 -8.69 -6.47
N ARG A 65 -0.82 -7.88 -5.92
CA ARG A 65 -2.23 -8.16 -5.81
C ARG A 65 -2.92 -7.68 -7.10
N HIS A 66 -3.58 -8.61 -7.80
CA HIS A 66 -4.33 -8.37 -9.03
C HIS A 66 -5.82 -8.35 -8.75
#